data_AF-A0A364Y5G1-F1
#
_entry.id   AF-A0A364Y5G1-F1
#
_cell.length_a   1.000
_cell.length_b   1.000
_cell.length_c   1.000
_cell.angle_alpha   90.00
_cell.angle_beta   90.00
_cell.angle_gamma   90.00
#
_symmetry.space_group_name_H-M   'P 1'
#
loop_
_entity.id
_entity.type
_entity.pdbx_description
1 polymer ?
#
loop_
_entity_poly.entity_id
_entity_poly.type
_entity_poly.pdbx_seq_one_letter_code
_entity_poly.pdbx_strand_id
1 'polypeptide(L)'
;MVQNPNTEWIHCPCLQSWTYGRQATNHHRIRWRLLRTPEFVSTIMLGPGERLDVLIDFSGSTIGKEFYLVSNKFSEFNVQGRQSFNLLKFKVDKSSGRNFSIPSMLSVIDIVSSSQAVKTRVIDIAQMIGGEGGHGGMGRHSINGKIFEMDRVDETVSAGTTEIWEFDNLAGDEIHPMHIHGIQFQVLERIGGRNKILASEKGWKDTILLMPGEKVKVIMTFPEYTGVFVFHCHNLEHEDDGMMLNYKII
;
A
#
# COMPACT_ATOMS: atom_id res chain seq x y z
N MET A 1 8.50 7.36 24.47
CA MET A 1 8.81 8.63 25.14
C MET A 1 10.18 8.53 25.79
N VAL A 2 11.19 9.11 25.14
CA VAL A 2 12.46 9.55 25.74
C VAL A 2 12.75 10.88 25.03
N GLN A 3 12.74 11.97 25.78
CA GLN A 3 13.10 13.30 25.31
C GLN A 3 14.63 13.41 25.24
N ASN A 4 15.15 13.79 24.07
CA ASN A 4 16.52 14.26 23.91
C ASN A 4 16.45 15.77 23.60
N PRO A 5 17.14 16.67 24.33
CA PRO A 5 16.83 18.10 24.30
C PRO A 5 17.33 18.88 23.07
N ASN A 6 18.03 18.26 22.12
CA ASN A 6 18.66 18.98 20.99
C ASN A 6 18.38 18.40 19.59
N THR A 7 17.35 17.56 19.46
CA THR A 7 16.84 17.13 18.15
C THR A 7 15.47 17.73 17.97
N GLU A 8 15.43 18.92 17.37
CA GLU A 8 14.20 19.46 16.82
C GLU A 8 13.69 18.47 15.78
N TRP A 9 12.50 17.95 16.07
CA TRP A 9 11.68 17.19 15.16
C TRP A 9 11.71 17.82 13.78
N ILE A 10 11.66 16.99 12.74
CA ILE A 10 11.26 17.46 11.43
C ILE A 10 9.80 17.92 11.55
N HIS A 11 9.60 19.15 12.01
CA HIS A 11 8.47 19.98 11.64
C HIS A 11 8.76 20.46 10.22
N CYS A 12 8.72 19.53 9.28
CA CYS A 12 8.57 19.90 7.87
C CYS A 12 7.07 20.00 7.67
N PRO A 13 6.52 21.19 7.36
CA PRO A 13 5.09 21.31 7.08
C PRO A 13 4.64 20.49 5.87
N CYS A 14 5.56 19.86 5.14
CA CYS A 14 5.30 19.10 3.92
C CYS A 14 6.27 17.90 3.78
N LEU A 15 6.03 16.75 4.41
CA LEU A 15 6.25 15.51 3.65
C LEU A 15 4.97 15.30 2.85
N GLN A 16 5.07 15.12 1.54
CA GLN A 16 3.91 14.77 0.73
C GLN A 16 4.20 13.51 -0.04
N SER A 17 3.29 12.56 -0.09
CA SER A 17 3.41 11.40 -0.97
C SER A 17 2.87 11.68 -2.37
N TRP A 18 3.57 11.20 -3.38
CA TRP A 18 3.40 11.28 -4.82
C TRP A 18 3.55 9.84 -5.34
N THR A 19 3.30 9.55 -6.61
CA THR A 19 3.86 8.35 -7.28
C THR A 19 3.98 8.71 -8.76
N TYR A 20 5.20 8.98 -9.25
CA TYR A 20 5.40 9.40 -10.64
C TYR A 20 5.65 8.23 -11.60
N GLY A 21 4.90 8.22 -12.71
CA GLY A 21 5.19 7.49 -13.95
C GLY A 21 4.86 8.35 -15.16
N ARG A 22 5.76 8.37 -16.17
CA ARG A 22 5.71 9.24 -17.36
C ARG A 22 4.41 9.10 -18.16
N GLN A 23 3.91 10.23 -18.69
CA GLN A 23 2.83 10.29 -19.67
C GLN A 23 3.28 9.65 -21.01
N ALA A 24 2.56 8.64 -21.46
CA ALA A 24 2.55 8.22 -22.86
C ALA A 24 1.10 8.09 -23.34
N THR A 25 0.83 8.68 -24.50
CA THR A 25 -0.41 8.61 -25.25
C THR A 25 -0.52 7.22 -25.86
N ASN A 26 -1.14 6.26 -25.15
CA ASN A 26 -1.90 5.16 -25.74
C ASN A 26 -2.60 4.38 -24.62
N HIS A 27 -3.84 3.97 -24.88
CA HIS A 27 -4.62 3.12 -24.00
C HIS A 27 -3.82 1.81 -23.76
N HIS A 28 -4.00 1.12 -22.63
CA HIS A 28 -3.39 -0.19 -22.27
C HIS A 28 -2.06 -0.19 -21.47
N ARG A 29 -1.73 0.85 -20.69
CA ARG A 29 -0.68 0.74 -19.66
C ARG A 29 -1.21 1.14 -18.28
N ILE A 30 -0.94 0.31 -17.26
CA ILE A 30 -1.12 0.65 -15.85
C ILE A 30 -0.32 1.94 -15.59
N ARG A 31 -1.01 3.05 -15.33
CA ARG A 31 -0.37 4.36 -15.11
C ARG A 31 -0.26 4.60 -13.62
N TRP A 32 0.95 4.68 -13.07
CA TRP A 32 1.15 5.26 -11.74
C TRP A 32 0.72 6.73 -11.80
N ARG A 33 -0.36 7.07 -11.08
CA ARG A 33 -0.95 8.41 -11.07
C ARG A 33 -0.66 9.08 -9.74
N LEU A 34 -0.26 10.34 -9.80
CA LEU A 34 -0.22 11.22 -8.63
C LEU A 34 -1.59 11.25 -7.94
N LEU A 35 -1.61 11.53 -6.65
CA LEU A 35 -2.85 11.87 -5.93
C LEU A 35 -3.59 13.03 -6.64
N ARG A 36 -4.90 13.15 -6.44
CA ARG A 36 -5.68 14.26 -7.04
C ARG A 36 -5.20 15.61 -6.49
N THR A 37 -4.99 15.67 -5.18
CA THR A 37 -4.53 16.84 -4.43
C THR A 37 -3.32 16.45 -3.59
N PRO A 38 -2.41 17.39 -3.29
CA PRO A 38 -1.31 17.12 -2.38
C PRO A 38 -1.83 16.77 -0.97
N GLU A 39 -1.19 15.82 -0.31
CA GLU A 39 -1.47 15.44 1.08
C GLU A 39 -0.25 15.76 1.94
N PHE A 40 -0.43 16.56 2.98
CA PHE A 40 0.63 16.99 3.87
C PHE A 40 0.72 16.07 5.09
N VAL A 41 1.85 15.41 5.25
CA VAL A 41 2.14 14.48 6.34
C VAL A 41 3.48 14.80 6.97
N SER A 42 3.70 14.30 8.19
CA SER A 42 5.00 14.33 8.88
C SER A 42 5.59 12.93 9.07
N THR A 43 4.77 11.90 8.85
CA THR A 43 5.13 10.48 8.95
C THR A 43 4.18 9.70 8.05
N ILE A 44 4.68 8.63 7.44
CA ILE A 44 3.89 7.76 6.58
C ILE A 44 4.26 6.30 6.83
N MET A 45 3.25 5.43 6.90
CA MET A 45 3.45 3.98 6.94
C MET A 45 3.62 3.48 5.51
N LEU A 46 4.61 2.63 5.28
CA LEU A 46 4.89 2.04 3.97
C LEU A 46 5.09 0.54 4.12
N GLY A 47 4.18 -0.25 3.57
CA GLY A 47 4.28 -1.70 3.52
C GLY A 47 5.16 -2.20 2.35
N PRO A 48 5.65 -3.44 2.40
CA PRO A 48 6.24 -4.12 1.25
C PRO A 48 5.35 -4.02 0.01
N GLY A 49 5.96 -3.75 -1.15
CA GLY A 49 5.23 -3.57 -2.42
C GLY A 49 4.60 -2.18 -2.60
N GLU A 50 4.42 -1.37 -1.55
CA GLU A 50 3.89 -0.02 -1.70
C GLU A 50 4.96 0.97 -2.20
N ARG A 51 4.54 2.03 -2.90
CA ARG A 51 5.42 3.09 -3.40
C ARG A 51 4.90 4.46 -3.02
N LEU A 52 5.84 5.34 -2.73
CA LEU A 52 5.64 6.76 -2.50
C LEU A 52 6.77 7.51 -3.20
N ASP A 53 6.42 8.58 -3.87
CA ASP A 53 7.28 9.65 -4.32
C ASP A 53 7.07 10.79 -3.30
N VAL A 54 8.08 11.58 -2.97
CA VAL A 54 7.96 12.55 -1.87
C VAL A 54 8.55 13.89 -2.23
N LEU A 55 7.78 14.95 -2.01
CA LEU A 55 8.32 16.31 -2.04
C LEU A 55 8.63 16.74 -0.61
N ILE A 56 9.90 17.08 -0.37
CA ILE A 56 10.39 17.62 0.89
C ILE A 56 10.87 19.04 0.63
N ASP A 57 10.30 20.00 1.37
CA ASP A 57 10.65 21.40 1.23
C ASP A 57 11.69 21.82 2.27
N PHE A 58 12.88 22.20 1.79
CA PHE A 58 13.98 22.75 2.60
C PHE A 58 14.08 24.28 2.47
N SER A 59 13.14 24.93 1.77
CA SER A 59 13.11 26.39 1.66
C SER A 59 13.00 27.03 3.05
N GLY A 60 13.64 28.19 3.21
CA GLY A 60 13.74 28.85 4.52
C GLY A 60 14.71 28.20 5.52
N SER A 61 15.29 27.04 5.21
CA SER A 61 16.35 26.44 6.03
C SER A 61 17.68 27.20 5.90
N THR A 62 18.50 27.18 6.95
CA THR A 62 19.85 27.73 6.93
C THR A 62 20.84 26.81 6.21
N ILE A 63 21.82 27.41 5.51
CA ILE A 63 22.94 26.66 4.93
C ILE A 63 23.71 25.98 6.06
N GLY A 64 24.08 24.72 5.85
CA GLY A 64 24.73 23.85 6.81
C GLY A 64 23.77 23.04 7.67
N LYS A 65 22.47 23.36 7.70
CA LYS A 65 21.48 22.57 8.46
C LYS A 65 21.37 21.16 7.88
N GLU A 66 21.31 20.18 8.77
CA GLU A 66 21.16 18.76 8.44
C GLU A 66 19.78 18.25 8.86
N PHE A 67 19.18 17.40 8.03
CA PHE A 67 17.92 16.70 8.29
C PHE A 67 18.12 15.21 8.04
N TYR A 68 17.30 14.37 8.68
CA TYR A 68 17.37 12.92 8.51
C TYR A 68 15.99 12.36 8.16
N LEU A 69 15.90 11.57 7.09
CA LEU A 69 14.79 10.65 6.92
C LEU A 69 15.00 9.52 7.93
N VAL A 70 14.01 9.28 8.79
CA VAL A 70 14.11 8.31 9.89
C VAL A 70 13.14 7.17 9.65
N SER A 71 13.63 5.94 9.75
CA SER A 71 12.78 4.78 9.96
C SER A 71 12.36 4.78 11.42
N ASN A 72 11.08 5.04 11.69
CA ASN A 72 10.56 5.01 13.04
C ASN A 72 10.52 3.59 13.61
N LYS A 73 10.55 3.49 14.93
CA LYS A 73 10.27 2.23 15.61
C LYS A 73 8.83 1.80 15.30
N PHE A 74 8.67 0.54 14.92
CA PHE A 74 7.38 -0.13 14.84
C PHE A 74 7.33 -1.19 15.94
N SER A 75 6.43 -1.00 16.91
CA SER A 75 6.30 -1.89 18.08
C SER A 75 4.86 -2.30 18.37
N GLU A 76 3.99 -2.07 17.39
CA GLU A 76 2.67 -2.66 17.39
C GLU A 76 2.82 -4.12 16.95
N PHE A 77 2.01 -5.00 17.53
CA PHE A 77 2.03 -6.44 17.23
C PHE A 77 3.38 -7.12 17.52
N ASN A 78 3.45 -8.44 17.35
CA ASN A 78 4.67 -9.20 17.61
C ASN A 78 5.59 -9.24 16.37
N VAL A 79 5.93 -8.07 15.82
CA VAL A 79 6.75 -7.98 14.61
C VAL A 79 8.12 -7.34 14.84
N GLN A 80 8.94 -7.31 13.79
CA GLN A 80 10.25 -6.65 13.75
C GLN A 80 10.12 -5.11 13.76
N GLY A 81 11.26 -4.40 13.75
CA GLY A 81 11.28 -2.93 13.71
C GLY A 81 11.31 -2.23 15.07
N ARG A 82 11.83 -2.92 16.12
CA ARG A 82 11.82 -2.42 17.50
C ARG A 82 12.76 -1.25 17.81
N GLN A 83 13.49 -0.75 16.81
CA GLN A 83 14.42 0.37 16.93
C GLN A 83 14.22 1.37 15.79
N SER A 84 14.41 2.65 16.09
CA SER A 84 14.47 3.70 15.07
C SER A 84 15.89 3.89 14.58
N PHE A 85 16.05 4.24 13.31
CA PHE A 85 17.36 4.56 12.74
C PHE A 85 17.25 5.54 11.56
N ASN A 86 18.35 6.24 11.29
CA ASN A 86 18.41 7.19 10.18
C ASN A 86 18.60 6.44 8.86
N LEU A 87 17.73 6.70 7.89
CA LEU A 87 17.78 6.13 6.54
C LEU A 87 18.64 6.98 5.61
N LEU A 88 18.39 8.29 5.59
CA LEU A 88 19.03 9.22 4.67
C LEU A 88 19.31 10.54 5.38
N LYS A 89 20.46 11.16 5.09
CA LYS A 89 20.80 12.50 5.55
C LYS A 89 20.68 13.51 4.40
N PHE A 90 20.01 14.62 4.66
CA PHE A 90 19.99 15.80 3.79
C PHE A 90 20.80 16.90 4.44
N LYS A 91 21.73 17.50 3.69
CA LYS A 91 22.47 18.68 4.13
C LYS A 91 22.19 19.83 3.18
N VAL A 92 21.66 20.93 3.71
CA VAL A 92 21.42 22.13 2.92
C VAL A 92 22.76 22.81 2.65
N ASP A 93 23.24 22.77 1.41
CA ASP A 93 24.54 23.30 1.02
C ASP A 93 24.44 24.69 0.37
N LYS A 94 23.27 25.03 -0.17
CA LYS A 94 22.99 26.30 -0.83
C LYS A 94 21.54 26.73 -0.65
N SER A 95 21.30 28.03 -0.66
CA SER A 95 19.95 28.57 -0.83
C SER A 95 19.57 28.59 -2.31
N SER A 96 18.29 28.38 -2.59
CA SER A 96 17.70 28.58 -3.91
C SER A 96 16.84 29.83 -3.88
N GLY A 97 17.01 30.72 -4.84
CA GLY A 97 16.12 31.87 -5.05
C GLY A 97 14.87 31.55 -5.88
N ARG A 98 14.65 30.28 -6.24
CA ARG A 98 13.45 29.88 -6.99
C ARG A 98 12.28 29.73 -6.04
N ASN A 99 11.22 30.49 -6.30
CA ASN A 99 9.93 30.28 -5.67
C ASN A 99 9.23 29.08 -6.35
N PHE A 100 8.87 28.09 -5.56
CA PHE A 100 8.07 26.96 -5.99
C PHE A 100 6.75 26.96 -5.20
N SER A 101 5.64 26.82 -5.91
CA SER A 101 4.31 26.67 -5.30
C SER A 101 3.77 25.30 -5.64
N ILE A 102 3.34 24.55 -4.62
CA ILE A 102 2.71 23.25 -4.81
C ILE A 102 1.34 23.47 -5.49
N PRO A 103 1.06 22.82 -6.63
CA PRO A 103 -0.25 22.93 -7.27
C PRO A 103 -1.34 22.37 -6.35
N SER A 104 -2.50 23.02 -6.32
CA SER A 104 -3.66 22.52 -5.56
C SER A 104 -4.27 21.25 -6.17
N MET A 105 -4.01 20.99 -7.46
CA MET A 105 -4.42 19.79 -8.18
C MET A 105 -3.21 19.19 -8.90
N LEU A 106 -2.88 17.93 -8.61
CA LEU A 106 -1.71 17.24 -9.16
C LEU A 106 -2.08 16.32 -10.32
N SER A 107 -3.28 15.73 -10.27
CA SER A 107 -3.80 14.86 -11.33
C SER A 107 -5.33 14.85 -11.36
N VAL A 108 -5.87 14.20 -12.39
CA VAL A 108 -7.26 13.79 -12.44
C VAL A 108 -7.34 12.29 -12.15
N ILE A 109 -8.15 11.96 -11.14
CA ILE A 109 -8.47 10.59 -10.74
C ILE A 109 -9.96 10.39 -10.98
N ASP A 110 -10.27 9.48 -11.89
CA ASP A 110 -11.63 9.06 -12.18
C ASP A 110 -12.12 8.20 -11.01
N ILE A 111 -13.01 8.73 -10.17
CA ILE A 111 -13.54 7.99 -9.02
C ILE A 111 -14.48 6.90 -9.53
N VAL A 112 -14.18 5.65 -9.19
CA VAL A 112 -15.01 4.50 -9.54
C VAL A 112 -16.12 4.41 -8.49
N SER A 113 -17.37 4.50 -8.93
CA SER A 113 -18.52 4.42 -8.03
C SER A 113 -18.77 2.96 -7.66
N SER A 114 -19.09 2.70 -6.39
CA SER A 114 -19.47 1.37 -5.92
C SER A 114 -20.69 0.79 -6.63
N SER A 115 -21.57 1.64 -7.20
CA SER A 115 -22.72 1.20 -8.01
C SER A 115 -22.33 0.59 -9.35
N GLN A 116 -21.09 0.79 -9.82
CA GLN A 116 -20.57 0.17 -11.05
C GLN A 116 -20.11 -1.28 -10.81
N ALA A 117 -19.94 -1.68 -9.55
CA ALA A 117 -19.46 -3.01 -9.22
C ALA A 117 -20.50 -4.07 -9.56
N VAL A 118 -20.13 -5.02 -10.44
CA VAL A 118 -21.00 -6.15 -10.80
C VAL A 118 -20.91 -7.27 -9.76
N LYS A 119 -19.87 -7.27 -8.93
CA LYS A 119 -19.62 -8.27 -7.90
C LYS A 119 -18.79 -7.69 -6.75
N THR A 120 -19.08 -8.16 -5.53
CA THR A 120 -18.24 -8.00 -4.34
C THR A 120 -17.68 -9.36 -3.94
N ARG A 121 -16.37 -9.45 -3.72
CA ARG A 121 -15.67 -10.65 -3.22
C ARG A 121 -15.14 -10.39 -1.83
N VAL A 122 -15.31 -11.33 -0.92
CA VAL A 122 -14.63 -11.32 0.37
C VAL A 122 -13.43 -12.25 0.27
N ILE A 123 -12.25 -11.71 0.59
CA ILE A 123 -10.97 -12.39 0.52
C ILE A 123 -10.44 -12.49 1.94
N ASP A 124 -10.65 -13.65 2.56
CA ASP A 124 -10.13 -13.95 3.90
C ASP A 124 -8.62 -14.15 3.83
N ILE A 125 -7.90 -13.35 4.60
CA ILE A 125 -6.44 -13.38 4.71
C ILE A 125 -5.98 -13.57 6.16
N ALA A 126 -6.91 -13.88 7.07
CA ALA A 126 -6.61 -14.10 8.49
C ALA A 126 -6.16 -15.54 8.79
N GLN A 127 -6.46 -16.49 7.89
CA GLN A 127 -6.29 -17.92 8.18
C GLN A 127 -4.93 -18.46 7.72
N MET A 128 -4.35 -19.31 8.59
CA MET A 128 -3.28 -20.24 8.23
C MET A 128 -3.80 -21.68 8.18
N ILE A 129 -3.20 -22.51 7.33
CA ILE A 129 -3.57 -23.93 7.16
C ILE A 129 -2.44 -24.84 7.65
N GLY A 130 -2.80 -25.95 8.31
CA GLY A 130 -1.86 -27.02 8.60
C GLY A 130 -1.20 -26.96 9.99
N GLY A 131 -1.80 -26.25 10.95
CA GLY A 131 -1.31 -26.15 12.34
C GLY A 131 -1.92 -27.12 13.36
N GLU A 132 -2.87 -27.98 12.97
CA GLU A 132 -3.50 -28.93 13.89
C GLU A 132 -3.07 -30.37 13.60
N GLY A 133 -2.08 -30.86 14.35
CA GLY A 133 -1.74 -32.28 14.35
C GLY A 133 -0.33 -32.62 14.82
N GLY A 134 -0.06 -32.49 16.13
CA GLY A 134 0.87 -33.32 16.92
C GLY A 134 2.36 -33.43 16.54
N HIS A 135 2.79 -32.96 15.37
CA HIS A 135 4.14 -33.15 14.83
C HIS A 135 4.59 -31.94 14.00
N GLY A 136 4.81 -30.80 14.66
CA GLY A 136 5.83 -29.81 14.26
C GLY A 136 5.71 -29.09 12.91
N GLY A 137 4.60 -29.18 12.18
CA GLY A 137 4.37 -28.37 10.99
C GLY A 137 4.04 -26.92 11.37
N MET A 138 4.85 -25.96 10.93
CA MET A 138 4.45 -24.55 11.00
C MET A 138 3.25 -24.34 10.06
N GLY A 139 2.22 -23.65 10.53
CA GLY A 139 1.05 -23.34 9.70
C GLY A 139 1.44 -22.49 8.50
N ARG A 140 0.83 -22.75 7.34
CA ARG A 140 1.10 -22.05 6.08
C ARG A 140 0.14 -20.90 5.90
N HIS A 141 0.64 -19.74 5.49
CA HIS A 141 -0.19 -18.60 5.13
C HIS A 141 -1.09 -18.93 3.94
N SER A 142 -2.37 -18.55 4.03
CA SER A 142 -3.37 -18.89 3.03
C SER A 142 -4.24 -17.71 2.67
N ILE A 143 -4.89 -17.78 1.52
CA ILE A 143 -5.96 -16.86 1.13
C ILE A 143 -7.21 -17.70 0.90
N ASN A 144 -8.33 -17.34 1.52
CA ASN A 144 -9.60 -18.10 1.46
C ASN A 144 -9.41 -19.59 1.81
N GLY A 145 -8.50 -19.89 2.75
CA GLY A 145 -8.17 -21.27 3.10
C GLY A 145 -7.54 -22.06 1.95
N LYS A 146 -6.77 -21.39 1.08
CA LYS A 146 -6.03 -22.03 -0.02
C LYS A 146 -4.59 -21.56 -0.03
N ILE A 147 -3.69 -22.50 -0.30
CA ILE A 147 -2.29 -22.25 -0.63
C ILE A 147 -2.12 -22.19 -2.14
N PHE A 148 -1.09 -21.48 -2.60
CA PHE A 148 -0.78 -21.34 -4.02
C PHE A 148 -0.61 -22.70 -4.73
N GLU A 149 -1.26 -22.85 -5.88
CA GLU A 149 -1.07 -23.98 -6.79
C GLU A 149 -1.01 -23.45 -8.22
N MET A 150 0.10 -23.72 -8.91
CA MET A 150 0.44 -23.08 -10.19
C MET A 150 -0.64 -23.24 -11.27
N ASP A 151 -1.25 -24.43 -11.36
CA ASP A 151 -2.20 -24.77 -12.42
C ASP A 151 -3.68 -24.52 -12.03
N ARG A 152 -3.95 -24.08 -10.80
CA ARG A 152 -5.32 -23.83 -10.32
C ARG A 152 -5.69 -22.36 -10.53
N VAL A 153 -6.85 -22.11 -11.14
CA VAL A 153 -7.47 -20.78 -11.15
C VAL A 153 -8.40 -20.67 -9.94
N ASP A 154 -8.10 -19.74 -9.03
CA ASP A 154 -8.88 -19.57 -7.80
C ASP A 154 -10.05 -18.60 -7.99
N GLU A 155 -9.84 -17.55 -8.77
CA GLU A 155 -10.84 -16.55 -9.09
C GLU A 155 -10.95 -16.34 -10.60
N THR A 156 -12.16 -16.08 -11.09
CA THR A 156 -12.42 -15.71 -12.48
C THR A 156 -13.20 -14.40 -12.52
N VAL A 157 -12.73 -13.45 -13.33
CA VAL A 157 -13.29 -12.11 -13.50
C VAL A 157 -13.51 -11.86 -14.99
N SER A 158 -14.60 -11.19 -15.36
CA SER A 158 -14.86 -10.84 -16.76
C SER A 158 -14.12 -9.57 -17.14
N ALA A 159 -13.47 -9.58 -18.30
CA ALA A 159 -12.82 -8.42 -18.89
C ALA A 159 -13.75 -7.20 -18.93
N GLY A 160 -13.21 -6.01 -18.66
CA GLY A 160 -13.96 -4.74 -18.65
C GLY A 160 -14.92 -4.54 -17.47
N THR A 161 -15.16 -5.55 -16.62
CA THR A 161 -16.09 -5.40 -15.49
C THR A 161 -15.43 -4.73 -14.29
N THR A 162 -16.25 -4.05 -13.48
CA THR A 162 -15.81 -3.46 -12.20
C THR A 162 -16.20 -4.37 -11.06
N GLU A 163 -15.29 -4.66 -10.15
CA GLU A 163 -15.57 -5.44 -8.95
C GLU A 163 -15.03 -4.76 -7.70
N ILE A 164 -15.63 -5.09 -6.55
CA ILE A 164 -15.12 -4.76 -5.22
C ILE A 164 -14.50 -6.01 -4.62
N TRP A 165 -13.26 -5.92 -4.13
CA TRP A 165 -12.64 -6.97 -3.33
C TRP A 165 -12.45 -6.45 -1.91
N GLU A 166 -12.91 -7.22 -0.93
CA GLU A 166 -12.81 -6.94 0.50
C GLU A 166 -11.77 -7.87 1.11
N PHE A 167 -10.57 -7.36 1.37
CA PHE A 167 -9.54 -8.10 2.09
C PHE A 167 -9.88 -8.10 3.59
N ASP A 168 -10.07 -9.27 4.17
CA ASP A 168 -10.52 -9.47 5.55
C ASP A 168 -9.39 -10.04 6.41
N ASN A 169 -8.84 -9.20 7.28
CA ASN A 169 -7.87 -9.58 8.31
C ASN A 169 -8.44 -9.34 9.72
N LEU A 170 -9.78 -9.32 9.89
CA LEU A 170 -10.40 -9.00 11.18
C LEU A 170 -10.07 -10.03 12.28
N ALA A 171 -9.95 -11.30 11.89
CA ALA A 171 -9.62 -12.40 12.79
C ALA A 171 -8.11 -12.74 12.81
N GLY A 172 -7.29 -12.05 12.02
CA GLY A 172 -5.87 -12.33 11.89
C GLY A 172 -5.02 -11.55 12.87
N ASP A 173 -3.83 -12.07 13.15
CA ASP A 173 -2.83 -11.50 14.07
C ASP A 173 -1.53 -11.05 13.39
N GLU A 174 -1.46 -11.20 12.06
CA GLU A 174 -0.33 -10.78 11.22
C GLU A 174 -0.66 -9.64 10.25
N ILE A 175 0.40 -9.04 9.71
CA ILE A 175 0.32 -7.90 8.79
C ILE A 175 0.45 -8.40 7.35
N HIS A 176 -0.48 -7.98 6.49
CA HIS A 176 -0.54 -8.44 5.10
C HIS A 176 -0.63 -7.26 4.12
N PRO A 177 0.47 -6.91 3.42
CA PRO A 177 0.41 -6.03 2.25
C PRO A 177 -0.13 -6.79 1.03
N MET A 178 -1.43 -6.68 0.75
CA MET A 178 -2.05 -7.41 -0.35
C MET A 178 -1.85 -6.71 -1.69
N HIS A 179 -1.23 -7.40 -2.64
CA HIS A 179 -0.94 -6.94 -4.00
C HIS A 179 -1.80 -7.68 -5.04
N ILE A 180 -2.33 -6.96 -6.03
CA ILE A 180 -3.05 -7.53 -7.18
C ILE A 180 -2.28 -7.18 -8.45
N HIS A 181 -1.88 -8.18 -9.23
CA HIS A 181 -1.19 -7.97 -10.50
C HIS A 181 -2.13 -7.38 -11.55
N GLY A 182 -1.58 -6.81 -12.62
CA GLY A 182 -2.36 -6.48 -13.82
C GLY A 182 -3.37 -5.34 -13.68
N ILE A 183 -3.58 -4.76 -12.49
CA ILE A 183 -4.56 -3.70 -12.27
C ILE A 183 -4.16 -2.75 -11.13
N GLN A 184 -4.80 -1.59 -11.09
CA GLN A 184 -4.80 -0.68 -9.94
C GLN A 184 -6.24 -0.52 -9.44
N PHE A 185 -6.37 -0.28 -8.14
CA PHE A 185 -7.63 -0.10 -7.44
C PHE A 185 -7.66 1.22 -6.67
N GLN A 186 -8.86 1.63 -6.29
CA GLN A 186 -9.11 2.70 -5.32
C GLN A 186 -9.55 2.09 -4.00
N VAL A 187 -9.09 2.65 -2.88
CA VAL A 187 -9.53 2.22 -1.54
C VAL A 187 -10.86 2.91 -1.24
N LEU A 188 -11.91 2.13 -1.02
CA LEU A 188 -13.24 2.63 -0.70
C LEU A 188 -13.43 2.83 0.80
N GLU A 189 -13.02 1.84 1.58
CA GLU A 189 -13.32 1.79 3.01
C GLU A 189 -12.27 0.96 3.75
N ARG A 190 -11.98 1.36 4.99
CA ARG A 190 -11.23 0.58 5.98
C ARG A 190 -12.04 0.52 7.26
N ILE A 191 -12.33 -0.69 7.74
CA ILE A 191 -12.99 -0.93 9.03
C ILE A 191 -12.09 -1.73 9.96
N GLY A 192 -12.44 -1.74 11.26
CA GLY A 192 -11.57 -2.30 12.29
C GLY A 192 -10.35 -1.41 12.51
N GLY A 193 -9.23 -1.97 13.00
CA GLY A 193 -7.95 -1.31 13.28
C GLY A 193 -7.89 0.21 13.11
N ARG A 194 -7.21 0.70 12.07
CA ARG A 194 -7.01 2.15 11.83
C ARG A 194 -8.30 2.92 11.49
N ASN A 195 -9.35 2.23 11.06
CA ASN A 195 -10.70 2.74 10.74
C ASN A 195 -10.77 4.06 9.96
N LYS A 196 -9.80 4.31 9.06
CA LYS A 196 -9.74 5.52 8.24
C LYS A 196 -8.93 5.30 6.97
N ILE A 197 -9.31 5.97 5.90
CA ILE A 197 -8.52 6.07 4.67
C ILE A 197 -7.31 6.97 4.93
N LEU A 198 -6.11 6.46 4.62
CA LEU A 198 -4.86 7.18 4.81
C LEU A 198 -4.58 8.16 3.67
N ALA A 199 -3.69 9.12 3.92
CA ALA A 199 -3.26 10.09 2.90
C ALA A 199 -2.77 9.40 1.60
N SER A 200 -1.98 8.33 1.73
CA SER A 200 -1.48 7.53 0.60
C SER A 200 -2.54 6.68 -0.12
N GLU A 201 -3.74 6.56 0.45
CA GLU A 201 -4.83 5.71 -0.04
C GLU A 201 -5.88 6.46 -0.86
N LYS A 202 -5.78 7.80 -0.92
CA LYS A 202 -6.71 8.67 -1.66
C LYS A 202 -6.49 8.68 -3.18
N GLY A 203 -5.74 7.73 -3.71
CA GLY A 203 -5.42 7.61 -5.12
C GLY A 203 -5.46 6.17 -5.61
N TRP A 204 -4.79 5.93 -6.73
CA TRP A 204 -4.66 4.58 -7.29
C TRP A 204 -3.55 3.82 -6.57
N LYS A 205 -3.85 2.57 -6.19
CA LYS A 205 -2.93 1.63 -5.55
C LYS A 205 -3.00 0.28 -6.25
N ASP A 206 -1.98 -0.54 -6.06
CA ASP A 206 -1.96 -1.95 -6.46
C ASP A 206 -1.58 -2.85 -5.29
N THR A 207 -1.07 -2.27 -4.20
CA THR A 207 -0.77 -2.93 -2.94
C THR A 207 -1.42 -2.16 -1.81
N ILE A 208 -2.05 -2.85 -0.86
CA ILE A 208 -2.72 -2.26 0.30
C ILE A 208 -2.31 -2.98 1.58
N LEU A 209 -1.83 -2.23 2.56
CA LEU A 209 -1.45 -2.78 3.87
C LEU A 209 -2.69 -3.03 4.74
N LEU A 210 -2.86 -4.26 5.20
CA LEU A 210 -3.80 -4.64 6.25
C LEU A 210 -3.05 -5.01 7.53
N MET A 211 -3.35 -4.31 8.62
CA MET A 211 -2.91 -4.67 9.96
C MET A 211 -3.83 -5.76 10.52
N PRO A 212 -3.42 -6.45 11.60
CA PRO A 212 -4.32 -7.29 12.39
C PRO A 212 -5.58 -6.54 12.78
N GLY A 213 -6.74 -7.20 12.67
CA GLY A 213 -8.03 -6.62 13.03
C GLY A 213 -8.56 -5.60 12.03
N GLU A 214 -8.10 -5.61 10.77
CA GLU A 214 -8.57 -4.71 9.71
C GLU A 214 -9.29 -5.43 8.57
N LYS A 215 -10.26 -4.74 7.97
CA LYS A 215 -10.83 -5.12 6.68
C LYS A 215 -10.83 -3.92 5.75
N VAL A 216 -10.42 -4.13 4.50
CA VAL A 216 -10.28 -3.07 3.51
C VAL A 216 -11.01 -3.42 2.23
N LYS A 217 -11.89 -2.51 1.80
CA LYS A 217 -12.60 -2.62 0.53
C LYS A 217 -11.87 -1.83 -0.54
N VAL A 218 -11.55 -2.49 -1.64
CA VAL A 218 -10.95 -1.87 -2.82
C VAL A 218 -11.84 -2.08 -4.03
N ILE A 219 -11.85 -1.12 -4.96
CA ILE A 219 -12.62 -1.19 -6.21
C ILE A 219 -11.71 -1.03 -7.41
N MET A 220 -11.94 -1.85 -8.44
CA MET A 220 -11.17 -1.83 -9.67
C MET A 220 -12.01 -2.21 -10.88
N THR A 221 -11.64 -1.67 -12.04
CA THR A 221 -12.18 -2.07 -13.34
C THR A 221 -11.15 -2.92 -14.07
N PHE A 222 -11.47 -4.18 -14.32
CA PHE A 222 -10.56 -5.09 -15.00
C PHE A 222 -10.34 -4.66 -16.46
N PRO A 223 -9.12 -4.84 -16.99
CA PRO A 223 -8.80 -4.51 -18.37
C PRO A 223 -9.54 -5.42 -19.37
N GLU A 224 -9.52 -5.01 -20.64
CA GLU A 224 -10.10 -5.79 -21.76
C GLU A 224 -9.23 -6.99 -22.17
N TYR A 225 -7.96 -7.06 -21.73
CA TYR A 225 -7.11 -8.21 -22.03
C TYR A 225 -7.41 -9.38 -21.08
N THR A 226 -7.41 -10.58 -21.64
CA THR A 226 -7.57 -11.84 -20.90
C THR A 226 -6.23 -12.41 -20.49
N GLY A 227 -6.18 -13.16 -19.39
CA GLY A 227 -4.94 -13.80 -18.94
C GLY A 227 -5.04 -14.34 -17.51
N VAL A 228 -4.05 -15.13 -17.12
CA VAL A 228 -3.88 -15.55 -15.72
C VAL A 228 -2.89 -14.59 -15.06
N PHE A 229 -3.27 -14.12 -13.89
CA PHE A 229 -2.54 -13.19 -13.05
C PHE A 229 -2.57 -13.71 -11.61
N VAL A 230 -1.79 -13.10 -10.73
CA VAL A 230 -1.77 -13.46 -9.31
C VAL A 230 -2.19 -12.29 -8.43
N PHE A 231 -2.66 -12.62 -7.25
CA PHE A 231 -2.76 -11.69 -6.13
C PHE A 231 -2.23 -12.39 -4.88
N HIS A 232 -1.48 -11.66 -4.06
CA HIS A 232 -0.70 -12.25 -2.98
C HIS A 232 -0.36 -11.24 -1.89
N CYS A 233 0.04 -11.77 -0.75
CA CYS A 233 0.74 -10.98 0.25
C CYS A 233 2.14 -10.62 -0.27
N HIS A 234 2.57 -9.38 -0.11
CA HIS A 234 3.89 -8.90 -0.53
C HIS A 234 4.93 -8.96 0.62
N ASN A 235 4.57 -9.54 1.77
CA ASN A 235 5.53 -10.08 2.71
C ASN A 235 6.05 -11.38 2.07
N LEU A 236 7.31 -11.36 1.62
CA LEU A 236 7.87 -12.41 0.77
C LEU A 236 7.88 -13.76 1.47
N GLU A 237 8.10 -13.77 2.78
CA GLU A 237 8.05 -14.98 3.58
C GLU A 237 6.64 -15.60 3.56
N HIS A 238 5.59 -14.78 3.62
CA HIS A 238 4.21 -15.26 3.55
C HIS A 238 3.83 -15.67 2.11
N GLU A 239 4.33 -14.93 1.11
CA GLU A 239 4.16 -15.25 -0.32
C GLU A 239 4.72 -16.64 -0.63
N ASP A 240 5.99 -16.88 -0.28
CA ASP A 240 6.72 -18.12 -0.54
C ASP A 240 6.15 -19.31 0.24
N ASP A 241 5.54 -19.08 1.42
CA ASP A 241 4.89 -20.13 2.19
C ASP A 241 3.47 -20.49 1.68
N GLY A 242 2.92 -19.69 0.75
CA GLY A 242 1.74 -20.06 -0.03
C GLY A 242 0.64 -19.01 -0.10
N MET A 243 0.83 -17.79 0.43
CA MET A 243 -0.17 -16.71 0.46
C MET A 243 -0.30 -15.98 -0.87
N MET A 244 -0.53 -16.75 -1.93
CA MET A 244 -0.71 -16.31 -3.31
C MET A 244 -1.79 -17.16 -3.96
N LEU A 245 -2.64 -16.55 -4.79
CA LEU A 245 -3.64 -17.24 -5.59
C LEU A 245 -3.67 -16.70 -7.01
N ASN A 246 -4.12 -17.55 -7.95
CA ASN A 246 -4.32 -17.16 -9.32
C ASN A 246 -5.72 -16.58 -9.52
N TYR A 247 -5.82 -15.51 -10.31
CA TYR A 247 -7.08 -15.07 -10.90
C TYR A 247 -6.97 -15.00 -12.42
N LYS A 248 -8.07 -15.31 -13.11
CA LYS A 248 -8.14 -15.29 -14.57
C LYS A 248 -9.12 -14.24 -15.05
N ILE A 249 -8.65 -13.35 -15.92
CA ILE A 249 -9.50 -12.46 -16.70
C ILE A 249 -9.96 -13.22 -17.95
N ILE A 250 -11.27 -13.35 -18.12
CA ILE A 250 -11.93 -14.05 -19.23
C ILE A 250 -12.81 -13.13 -20.08
#